data_AF-A0A3C1KSM5-F1
#
_entry.id   AF-A0A3C1KSM5-F1
#
_cell.length_a   1.000
_cell.length_b   1.000
_cell.length_c   1.000
_cell.angle_alpha   90.00
_cell.angle_beta   90.00
_cell.angle_gamma   90.00
#
_symmetry.space_group_name_H-M   'P 1'
#
loop_
_entity.id
_entity.type
_entity.pdbx_description
1 polymer ?
#
loop_
_entity_poly.entity_id
_entity_poly.type
_entity_poly.pdbx_seq_one_letter_code
_entity_poly.pdbx_strand_id
1 'polypeptide(L)'
;MLESQVREVRNVAEFALEEAQMAGRDMGLVLAVDARGAQTQYLYDWRERRAEGWRSPALARDVLAPRTLPAEVELVLLLDDIPTADLLAAPLAEDAAPQVVFYASGEVAPGALEWRARDTAEVLWRLEWDLLGRMTLLPRGEVDDAYPSR
;
A
#
# COMPACT_ATOMS: atom_id res chain seq x y z
N MET A 1 12.67 -3.65 12.35
CA MET A 1 12.47 -4.22 11.00
C MET A 1 11.17 -3.72 10.38
N LEU A 2 10.02 -3.88 11.06
CA LEU A 2 8.71 -3.39 10.56
C LEU A 2 8.70 -1.89 10.25
N GLU A 3 9.20 -1.04 11.17
CA GLU A 3 9.26 0.42 10.93
C GLU A 3 9.96 0.78 9.61
N SER A 4 11.05 0.10 9.26
CA SER A 4 11.76 0.33 8.00
C SER A 4 10.89 -0.01 6.79
N GLN A 5 10.15 -1.12 6.84
CA GLN A 5 9.25 -1.53 5.76
C GLN A 5 8.06 -0.58 5.62
N VAL A 6 7.52 -0.11 6.74
CA VAL A 6 6.41 0.87 6.76
C VAL A 6 6.86 2.19 6.14
N ARG A 7 8.06 2.68 6.49
CA ARG A 7 8.66 3.87 5.86
C ARG A 7 8.96 3.65 4.38
N GLU A 8 9.42 2.46 4.01
CA GLU A 8 9.65 2.08 2.61
C GLU A 8 8.36 2.12 1.80
N VAL A 9 7.26 1.53 2.29
CA VAL A 9 5.95 1.58 1.60
C VAL A 9 5.52 3.01 1.33
N ARG A 10 5.61 3.90 2.33
CA ARG A 10 5.29 5.33 2.14
C ARG A 10 6.16 5.94 1.03
N ASN A 11 7.48 5.79 1.12
CA ASN A 11 8.40 6.40 0.16
C ASN A 11 8.18 5.86 -1.27
N VAL A 12 7.88 4.55 -1.41
CA VAL A 12 7.61 3.94 -2.72
C VAL A 12 6.23 4.36 -3.24
N ALA A 13 5.24 4.58 -2.38
CA ALA A 13 3.94 5.09 -2.78
C ALA A 13 4.00 6.55 -3.25
N GLU A 14 4.78 7.40 -2.56
CA GLU A 14 5.11 8.76 -3.02
C GLU A 14 5.79 8.72 -4.39
N PHE A 15 6.82 7.88 -4.54
CA PHE A 15 7.49 7.66 -5.82
C PHE A 15 6.53 7.18 -6.91
N ALA A 16 5.64 6.23 -6.62
CA ALA A 16 4.67 5.72 -7.58
C ALA A 16 3.69 6.81 -8.06
N LEU A 17 3.28 7.72 -7.18
CA LEU A 17 2.43 8.86 -7.55
C LEU A 17 3.17 9.90 -8.40
N GLU A 18 4.44 10.16 -8.10
CA GLU A 18 5.30 11.02 -8.92
C GLU A 18 5.51 10.41 -10.32
N GLU A 19 5.85 9.12 -10.38
CA GLU A 19 6.00 8.39 -11.64
C GLU A 19 4.70 8.38 -12.44
N ALA A 20 3.54 8.22 -11.79
CA ALA A 20 2.26 8.23 -12.48
C ALA A 20 2.01 9.55 -13.22
N GLN A 21 2.32 10.67 -12.57
CA GLN A 21 2.20 12.01 -13.13
C GLN A 21 3.24 12.27 -14.24
N MET A 22 4.50 11.88 -14.01
CA MET A 22 5.58 12.09 -14.97
C MET A 22 5.41 11.25 -16.25
N ALA A 23 5.04 9.97 -16.09
CA ALA A 23 4.86 9.05 -17.20
C ALA A 23 3.49 9.19 -17.88
N GLY A 24 2.54 9.88 -17.25
CA GLY A 24 1.15 9.99 -17.71
C GLY A 24 0.42 8.65 -17.70
N ARG A 25 0.73 7.77 -16.75
CA ARG A 25 0.15 6.42 -16.63
C ARG A 25 -0.18 6.11 -15.19
N ASP A 26 -1.35 5.52 -14.95
CA ASP A 26 -1.72 5.15 -13.59
C ASP A 26 -0.81 4.05 -13.05
N MET A 27 -0.46 4.20 -11.78
CA MET A 27 0.24 3.20 -10.98
C MET A 27 -0.74 2.62 -9.95
N GLY A 28 -0.42 1.46 -9.39
CA GLY A 28 -1.29 0.86 -8.39
C GLY A 28 -0.56 -0.05 -7.42
N LEU A 29 -1.06 -0.07 -6.19
CA LEU A 29 -0.64 -0.97 -5.14
C LEU A 29 -1.62 -2.14 -5.06
N VAL A 30 -1.08 -3.34 -5.21
CA VAL A 30 -1.81 -4.60 -4.99
C VAL A 30 -1.43 -5.15 -3.63
N LEU A 31 -2.41 -5.37 -2.77
CA LEU A 31 -2.29 -6.07 -1.50
C LEU A 31 -2.80 -7.50 -1.68
N ALA A 32 -2.04 -8.46 -1.17
CA ALA A 32 -2.39 -9.86 -1.33
C ALA A 32 -2.02 -10.69 -0.11
N VAL A 33 -2.61 -11.88 -0.07
CA VAL A 33 -2.33 -12.89 0.93
C VAL A 33 -1.71 -14.11 0.26
N ASP A 34 -0.55 -14.51 0.75
CA ASP A 34 0.03 -15.82 0.45
C ASP A 34 -0.39 -16.83 1.52
N ALA A 35 -1.29 -17.73 1.15
CA ALA A 35 -1.78 -18.83 1.98
C ALA A 35 -1.04 -20.16 1.71
N ARG A 36 0.06 -20.17 0.93
CA ARG A 36 0.78 -21.40 0.55
C ARG A 36 1.68 -21.95 1.66
N GLY A 37 1.88 -21.20 2.75
CA GLY A 37 2.68 -21.60 3.92
C GLY A 37 1.86 -22.06 5.12
N ALA A 38 2.55 -22.42 6.22
CA ALA A 38 1.90 -22.81 7.48
C ALA A 38 1.19 -21.65 8.21
N GLN A 39 1.51 -20.40 7.83
CA GLN A 39 0.88 -19.18 8.34
C GLN A 39 0.57 -18.26 7.16
N THR A 40 -0.58 -17.60 7.24
CA THR A 40 -1.04 -16.58 6.29
C THR A 40 -0.07 -15.41 6.28
N GLN A 41 0.65 -15.17 5.18
CA GLN A 41 1.54 -14.02 5.06
C GLN A 41 0.94 -12.97 4.14
N TYR A 42 1.02 -11.71 4.56
CA TYR A 42 0.59 -10.58 3.74
C TYR A 42 1.76 -10.11 2.88
N LEU A 43 1.46 -9.66 1.66
CA LEU A 43 2.42 -9.07 0.76
C LEU A 43 1.80 -7.91 0.00
N TYR A 44 2.65 -7.10 -0.59
CA TYR A 44 2.24 -6.11 -1.56
C TYR A 44 3.12 -6.16 -2.80
N ASP A 45 2.54 -5.72 -3.92
CA ASP A 45 3.18 -5.63 -5.22
C ASP A 45 2.66 -4.39 -5.96
N TRP A 46 3.37 -3.98 -7.00
CA TRP A 46 3.08 -2.77 -7.74
C TRP A 46 2.62 -3.09 -9.15
N ARG A 47 1.76 -2.23 -9.71
CA ARG A 47 1.22 -2.36 -11.06
C ARG A 47 1.27 -1.04 -11.80
N GLU A 48 1.46 -1.12 -13.10
CA GLU A 48 1.38 -0.03 -14.07
C GLU A 48 0.21 -0.30 -15.01
N ARG A 49 -0.60 0.73 -15.29
CA ARG A 49 -1.70 0.66 -16.25
C ARG A 49 -1.15 0.77 -17.67
N ARG A 50 -1.38 -0.27 -18.47
CA ARG A 50 -1.03 -0.31 -19.91
C ARG A 50 -2.25 -0.61 -20.78
N ALA A 51 -2.06 -0.57 -22.09
CA ALA A 51 -3.11 -0.88 -23.07
C ALA A 51 -3.67 -2.30 -22.89
N GLU A 52 -2.80 -3.25 -22.53
CA GLU A 52 -3.15 -4.65 -22.23
C GLU A 52 -3.74 -4.90 -20.82
N GLY A 53 -3.90 -3.84 -20.01
CA GLY A 53 -4.39 -3.90 -18.63
C GLY A 53 -3.28 -3.63 -17.60
N TRP A 54 -3.51 -4.07 -16.36
CA TRP A 54 -2.55 -3.95 -15.26
C TRP A 54 -1.40 -4.95 -15.43
N ARG A 55 -0.16 -4.47 -15.35
CA ARG A 55 1.05 -5.30 -15.46
C ARG A 55 2.10 -4.85 -14.46
N SER A 56 3.11 -5.69 -14.23
CA SER A 56 4.28 -5.27 -13.45
C SER A 56 4.97 -4.05 -14.09
N PRO A 57 5.45 -3.09 -13.29
CA PRO A 57 6.12 -1.88 -13.77
C PRO A 57 7.28 -2.19 -14.74
N ALA A 58 7.37 -1.43 -15.82
CA ALA A 58 8.46 -1.61 -16.80
C ALA A 58 9.77 -1.03 -16.28
N LEU A 59 9.67 0.13 -15.63
CA LEU A 59 10.76 0.92 -15.08
C LEU A 59 10.81 0.81 -13.56
N ALA A 60 11.93 1.22 -12.96
CA ALA A 60 12.13 1.26 -11.50
C ALA A 60 11.78 -0.05 -10.77
N ARG A 61 12.00 -1.20 -11.41
CA ARG A 61 11.63 -2.54 -10.90
C ARG A 61 12.24 -2.87 -9.55
N ASP A 62 13.43 -2.33 -9.26
CA ASP A 62 14.11 -2.54 -7.98
C ASP A 62 13.43 -1.75 -6.84
N VAL A 63 12.88 -0.56 -7.15
CA VAL A 63 12.14 0.29 -6.20
C VAL A 63 10.72 -0.25 -6.02
N LEU A 64 10.08 -0.63 -7.12
CA LEU A 64 8.73 -1.18 -7.18
C LEU A 64 8.71 -2.72 -7.06
N ALA A 65 9.65 -3.27 -6.30
CA ALA A 65 9.73 -4.70 -6.08
C ALA A 65 8.64 -5.17 -5.08
N PRO A 66 8.09 -6.37 -5.26
CA PRO A 66 7.15 -6.94 -4.31
C PRO A 66 7.84 -7.19 -2.96
N ARG A 67 7.09 -7.05 -1.87
CA ARG A 67 7.58 -7.31 -0.52
C ARG A 67 6.59 -8.14 0.28
N THR A 68 7.15 -9.04 1.08
CA THR A 68 6.41 -9.83 2.07
C THR A 68 6.53 -9.18 3.43
N LEU A 69 5.41 -9.11 4.16
CA LEU A 69 5.35 -8.61 5.52
C LEU A 69 5.71 -9.72 6.54
N PRO A 70 6.18 -9.35 7.74
CA PRO A 70 6.40 -10.31 8.81
C PRO A 70 5.13 -11.10 9.13
N ALA A 71 5.27 -12.38 9.49
CA ALA A 71 4.14 -13.27 9.73
C ALA A 71 3.27 -12.80 10.92
N GLU A 72 3.86 -12.07 11.85
CA GLU A 72 3.21 -11.51 13.05
C GLU A 72 2.31 -10.32 12.73
N VAL A 73 2.31 -9.84 11.48
CA VAL A 73 1.55 -8.66 11.05
C VAL A 73 0.37 -9.04 10.19
N GLU A 74 -0.75 -8.38 10.45
CA GLU A 74 -1.94 -8.35 9.61
C GLU A 74 -2.06 -6.98 8.93
N LEU A 75 -2.42 -6.99 7.64
CA LEU A 75 -2.56 -5.79 6.84
C LEU A 75 -4.05 -5.47 6.64
N VAL A 76 -4.44 -4.24 6.99
CA VAL A 76 -5.83 -3.78 6.86
C VAL A 76 -5.85 -2.53 5.98
N LEU A 77 -6.57 -2.58 4.86
CA LEU A 77 -6.79 -1.44 3.98
C LEU A 77 -8.16 -0.81 4.25
N LEU A 78 -8.15 0.48 4.51
CA LEU A 78 -9.33 1.31 4.70
C LEU A 78 -9.38 2.29 3.53
N LEU A 79 -10.41 2.23 2.70
CA LEU A 79 -10.65 3.20 1.64
C LEU A 79 -11.99 3.86 1.90
N ASP A 80 -12.06 5.18 1.70
CA ASP A 80 -13.31 5.91 1.82
C ASP A 80 -14.32 5.30 0.84
N ASP A 81 -15.50 4.94 1.35
CA ASP A 81 -16.61 4.29 0.63
C ASP A 81 -16.43 2.84 0.15
N ILE A 82 -15.37 2.12 0.58
CA ILE A 82 -15.17 0.70 0.21
C ILE A 82 -15.11 -0.23 1.44
N PRO A 83 -15.93 -1.30 1.50
CA PRO A 83 -15.84 -2.30 2.57
C PRO A 83 -14.47 -3.01 2.61
N THR A 84 -13.81 -2.97 3.76
CA THR A 84 -12.46 -3.50 4.01
C THR A 84 -12.29 -5.01 3.73
N ALA A 85 -13.34 -5.80 3.87
CA ALA A 85 -13.29 -7.26 3.88
C ALA A 85 -12.95 -7.90 2.52
N ASP A 86 -13.08 -7.16 1.41
CA ASP A 86 -12.95 -7.69 0.04
C ASP A 86 -11.70 -7.20 -0.70
N LEU A 87 -10.78 -6.51 -0.02
CA LEU A 87 -9.72 -5.78 -0.70
C LEU A 87 -8.50 -6.65 -1.05
N LEU A 88 -8.26 -7.78 -0.38
CA LEU A 88 -7.02 -8.52 -0.59
C LEU A 88 -7.11 -9.51 -1.76
N ALA A 89 -6.15 -9.46 -2.67
CA ALA A 89 -6.05 -10.44 -3.74
C ALA A 89 -5.49 -11.78 -3.21
N ALA A 90 -6.12 -12.90 -3.59
CA ALA A 90 -5.61 -14.24 -3.26
C ALA A 90 -5.96 -15.25 -4.37
N PRO A 91 -4.96 -15.86 -5.04
CA PRO A 91 -3.53 -15.52 -5.05
C PRO A 91 -3.24 -14.21 -5.81
N LEU A 92 -2.05 -13.65 -5.65
CA LEU A 92 -1.58 -12.52 -6.46
C LEU A 92 -1.44 -12.95 -7.94
N ALA A 93 -2.41 -12.58 -8.78
CA ALA A 93 -2.36 -12.79 -10.22
C ALA A 93 -1.44 -11.75 -10.91
N GLU A 94 -0.90 -12.07 -12.08
CA GLU A 94 -0.03 -11.16 -12.87
C GLU A 94 -0.79 -9.95 -13.44
N ASP A 95 -2.10 -10.04 -13.54
CA ASP A 95 -3.02 -9.02 -14.03
C ASP A 95 -3.99 -8.52 -12.94
N ALA A 96 -3.71 -8.84 -11.67
CA ALA A 96 -4.51 -8.40 -10.53
C ALA A 96 -4.71 -6.88 -10.56
N ALA A 97 -5.98 -6.46 -10.44
CA ALA A 97 -6.30 -5.06 -10.29
C ALA A 97 -5.82 -4.55 -8.92
N PRO A 98 -5.14 -3.39 -8.86
CA PRO A 98 -4.72 -2.77 -7.62
C PRO A 98 -5.91 -2.25 -6.83
N GLN A 99 -5.81 -2.31 -5.51
CA GLN A 99 -6.80 -1.75 -4.60
C GLN A 99 -6.62 -0.24 -4.44
N VAL A 100 -5.37 0.22 -4.42
CA VAL A 100 -5.04 1.65 -4.37
C VAL A 100 -4.47 2.04 -5.71
N VAL A 101 -5.13 2.99 -6.38
CA VAL A 101 -4.71 3.51 -7.68
C VAL A 101 -4.15 4.91 -7.51
N PHE A 102 -2.94 5.13 -8.00
CA PHE A 102 -2.29 6.42 -8.11
C PHE A 102 -2.49 6.90 -9.55
N TYR A 103 -3.42 7.82 -9.73
CA TYR A 103 -3.80 8.31 -11.05
C TYR A 103 -2.74 9.25 -11.62
N ALA A 104 -2.59 9.24 -12.94
CA ALA A 104 -1.73 10.19 -13.64
C ALA A 104 -2.14 11.66 -13.43
N SER A 105 -3.36 11.91 -12.95
CA SER A 105 -3.81 13.25 -12.52
C SER A 105 -3.14 13.75 -11.24
N GLY A 106 -2.46 12.89 -10.49
CA GLY A 106 -1.97 13.16 -9.14
C GLY A 106 -2.97 12.82 -8.03
N GLU A 107 -4.12 12.22 -8.40
CA GLU A 107 -5.13 11.81 -7.43
C GLU A 107 -4.92 10.37 -6.95
N VAL A 108 -5.38 10.09 -5.73
CA VAL A 108 -5.51 8.73 -5.18
C VAL A 108 -6.75 8.69 -4.30
N ALA A 109 -7.51 7.60 -4.33
CA ALA A 109 -8.69 7.46 -3.47
C ALA A 109 -8.25 7.57 -1.99
N PRO A 110 -8.82 8.50 -1.18
CA PRO A 110 -8.42 8.69 0.21
C PRO A 110 -8.56 7.41 1.03
N GLY A 111 -7.66 7.22 1.97
CA GLY A 111 -7.67 6.00 2.78
C GLY A 111 -6.50 5.87 3.74
N ALA A 112 -6.40 4.69 4.32
CA ALA A 112 -5.32 4.31 5.21
C ALA A 112 -4.95 2.82 5.08
N LEU A 113 -3.67 2.53 5.28
CA LEU A 113 -3.12 1.19 5.41
C LEU A 113 -2.62 1.00 6.83
N GLU A 114 -3.13 -0.02 7.50
CA GLU A 114 -2.77 -0.35 8.88
C GLU A 114 -2.00 -1.67 8.95
N TRP A 115 -0.88 -1.64 9.66
CA TRP A 115 -0.15 -2.82 10.09
C TRP A 115 -0.59 -3.13 11.52
N ARG A 116 -1.29 -4.24 11.72
CA ARG A 116 -1.80 -4.68 13.00
C ARG A 116 -1.05 -5.89 13.51
N ALA A 117 -0.88 -6.00 14.82
CA ALA A 117 -0.38 -7.23 15.43
C ALA A 117 -1.41 -8.35 15.23
N ARG A 118 -0.99 -9.50 14.71
CA ARG A 118 -1.91 -10.60 14.37
C ARG A 118 -2.59 -11.22 15.59
N ASP A 119 -1.90 -11.25 16.72
CA ASP A 119 -2.36 -11.89 17.95
C ASP A 119 -3.30 -11.00 18.78
N THR A 120 -3.10 -9.69 18.76
CA THR A 120 -3.88 -8.73 19.56
C THR A 120 -4.81 -7.84 18.74
N ALA A 121 -4.66 -7.81 17.41
CA ALA A 121 -5.29 -6.86 16.50
C ALA A 121 -4.94 -5.37 16.78
N GLU A 122 -3.94 -5.10 17.62
CA GLU A 122 -3.48 -3.74 17.92
C GLU A 122 -2.84 -3.10 16.69
N VAL A 123 -3.17 -1.82 16.44
CA VAL A 123 -2.51 -1.04 15.38
C VAL A 123 -1.07 -0.77 15.81
N LEU A 124 -0.12 -1.24 15.01
CA LEU A 124 1.32 -0.98 15.19
C LEU A 124 1.73 0.29 14.44
N TRP A 125 1.21 0.45 13.22
CA TRP A 125 1.44 1.58 12.35
C TRP A 125 0.22 1.83 11.47
N ARG A 126 -0.02 3.11 11.14
CA ARG A 126 -1.02 3.54 10.17
C ARG A 126 -0.36 4.51 9.19
N LEU A 127 -0.49 4.23 7.90
CA LEU A 127 -0.17 5.15 6.83
C LEU A 127 -1.49 5.66 6.26
N GLU A 128 -1.76 6.94 6.37
CA GLU A 128 -2.96 7.55 5.80
C GLU A 128 -2.61 8.53 4.70
N TRP A 129 -3.52 8.70 3.75
CA TRP A 129 -3.35 9.60 2.63
C TRP A 129 -4.68 10.25 2.24
N ASP A 130 -4.60 11.46 1.71
CA ASP A 130 -5.75 12.18 1.18
C ASP A 130 -5.85 12.06 -0.35
N LEU A 131 -6.80 12.78 -0.94
CA LEU A 131 -7.07 12.76 -2.38
C LEU A 131 -5.86 13.17 -3.23
N LEU A 132 -4.97 14.01 -2.68
CA LEU A 132 -3.78 14.52 -3.36
C LEU A 132 -2.55 13.63 -3.10
N GLY A 133 -2.73 12.49 -2.43
CA GLY A 133 -1.67 11.57 -2.06
C GLY A 133 -0.72 12.11 -1.02
N ARG A 134 -1.12 13.12 -0.23
CA ARG A 134 -0.31 13.59 0.89
C ARG A 134 -0.35 12.55 2.00
N MET A 135 0.78 11.91 2.27
CA MET A 135 0.85 10.77 3.17
C MET A 135 1.35 11.15 4.57
N THR A 136 0.68 10.66 5.59
CA THR A 136 1.09 10.79 6.99
C THR A 136 1.29 9.42 7.60
N LEU A 137 2.46 9.21 8.23
CA LEU A 137 2.78 7.97 8.92
C LEU A 137 2.65 8.14 10.43
N LEU A 138 1.79 7.32 11.04
CA LEU A 138 1.38 7.39 12.43
C LEU A 138 1.82 6.11 13.19
N PRO A 139 2.74 6.21 14.17
CA PRO A 139 3.04 5.09 15.06
C PRO A 139 1.81 4.78 15.91
N ARG A 140 1.44 3.50 16.00
CA ARG A 140 0.23 3.02 16.71
C ARG A 140 -1.10 3.64 16.24
N GLY A 141 -1.12 4.30 15.09
CA GLY A 141 -2.30 5.03 14.61
C GLY A 141 -2.55 6.35 15.33
N GLU A 142 -1.60 6.82 16.14
CA GLU A 142 -1.72 8.06 16.91
C GLU A 142 -0.88 9.17 16.26
N VAL A 143 -1.42 10.39 16.26
CA VAL A 143 -0.62 11.58 15.97
C VAL A 143 0.38 11.73 17.10
N ASP A 144 1.67 11.85 16.77
CA ASP A 144 2.69 12.13 17.77
C ASP A 144 2.44 13.54 18.33
N ASP A 145 1.73 13.61 19.47
CA ASP A 145 1.39 14.85 20.19
C ASP A 145 2.65 15.64 20.63
N ALA A 146 3.85 15.11 20.40
CA ALA A 146 5.11 15.77 20.75
C ALA A 146 5.40 17.07 19.98
N TYR A 147 4.73 17.35 18.86
CA TYR A 147 4.89 18.63 18.14
C TYR A 147 3.61 19.10 17.44
N PRO A 148 2.82 20.03 18.03
CA PRO A 148 1.82 20.74 17.26
C PRO A 148 2.53 21.57 16.18
N SER A 149 2.15 21.36 14.92
CA SER A 149 2.58 22.18 13.79
C SER A 149 2.32 23.65 14.14
N ARG A 150 3.40 24.43 14.19
CA ARG A 150 3.36 25.90 14.33
C ARG A 150 3.05 26.56 13.00
#